data_AF-A0AAD9PZG4-F1
#
_entry.id   AF-A0AAD9PZG4-F1
#
_cell.length_a   1.000
_cell.length_b   1.000
_cell.length_c   1.000
_cell.angle_alpha   90.00
_cell.angle_beta   90.00
_cell.angle_gamma   90.00
#
_symmetry.space_group_name_H-M   'P 1'
#
loop_
_entity.id
_entity.type
_entity.pdbx_description
1 polymer ?
#
loop_
_entity_poly.entity_id
_entity_poly.type
_entity_poly.pdbx_seq_one_letter_code
_entity_poly.pdbx_strand_id
1 'polypeptide(L)'
;MSIVTFCICCSQVFIREIVSNASDALEKLKYQVMIGEAVADSNLPLQINICTDQESKTLTIMDHGVGMTEKEVIDNLGTIARSGSKEFLQNLEEQGKSDSEAKSIIGQFGVGFYSAFMVADKVDVFTRSYAPGSEGLVWTSDGSGAFDMARAKNVSRGTKVMIHLKDEYKNFSIKTVVEGLS
;
A
#
# COMPACT_ATOMS: atom_id res chain seq x y z
N MET A 1 22.69 30.52 3.42
CA MET A 1 21.26 30.23 3.54
C MET A 1 20.91 29.32 2.38
N SER A 2 21.08 28.01 2.59
CA SER A 2 20.91 27.02 1.52
C SER A 2 19.42 26.80 1.32
N ILE A 3 18.88 27.34 0.23
CA ILE A 3 17.55 27.01 -0.25
C ILE A 3 17.66 25.59 -0.80
N VAL A 4 17.22 24.61 -0.01
CA VAL A 4 17.07 23.24 -0.46
C VAL A 4 15.76 23.18 -1.23
N THR A 5 15.85 23.35 -2.54
CA THR A 5 14.75 23.00 -3.45
C THR A 5 14.61 21.49 -3.44
N PHE A 6 13.65 20.97 -2.68
CA PHE A 6 13.29 19.55 -2.71
C PHE A 6 12.69 19.23 -4.08
N CYS A 7 13.46 18.55 -4.93
CA CYS A 7 12.88 17.87 -6.07
C CYS A 7 12.11 16.66 -5.52
N ILE A 8 10.78 16.71 -5.64
CA ILE A 8 9.83 15.65 -5.27
C ILE A 8 10.03 14.50 -6.28
N CYS A 9 11.12 13.75 -6.12
CA CYS A 9 11.43 12.59 -6.97
C CYS A 9 10.45 11.46 -6.66
N CYS A 10 9.99 10.75 -7.70
CA CYS A 10 8.89 9.77 -7.70
C CYS A 10 8.90 8.70 -6.59
N SER A 11 10.03 8.47 -5.93
CA SER A 11 10.20 7.48 -4.87
C SER A 11 9.60 7.87 -3.51
N GLN A 12 9.27 9.14 -3.23
CA GLN A 12 8.57 9.48 -1.98
C GLN A 12 7.04 9.39 -2.11
N VAL A 13 6.54 9.39 -3.35
CA VAL A 13 5.10 9.41 -3.65
C VAL A 13 4.43 8.13 -3.14
N PHE A 14 5.06 6.96 -3.27
CA PHE A 14 4.43 5.70 -2.86
C PHE A 14 4.08 5.64 -1.37
N ILE A 15 4.91 6.21 -0.49
CA ILE A 15 4.64 6.25 0.95
C ILE A 15 3.40 7.11 1.20
N ARG A 16 3.34 8.30 0.59
CA ARG A 16 2.19 9.20 0.72
C ARG A 16 0.90 8.53 0.25
N GLU A 17 0.92 7.86 -0.89
CA GLU A 17 -0.26 7.20 -1.43
C GLU A 17 -0.74 6.03 -0.55
N ILE A 18 0.19 5.18 -0.07
CA ILE A 18 -0.18 4.06 0.82
C ILE A 18 -0.69 4.59 2.17
N VAL A 19 -0.08 5.65 2.71
CA VAL A 19 -0.57 6.31 3.94
C VAL A 19 -1.94 6.94 3.72
N SER A 20 -2.21 7.53 2.56
CA SER A 20 -3.54 8.05 2.21
C SER A 20 -4.58 6.93 2.21
N ASN A 21 -4.29 5.80 1.55
CA ASN A 21 -5.17 4.64 1.53
C ASN A 21 -5.43 4.08 2.94
N ALA A 22 -4.40 4.04 3.79
CA ALA A 22 -4.51 3.65 5.19
C ALA A 22 -5.38 4.63 6.00
N SER A 23 -5.26 5.94 5.76
CA SER A 23 -6.11 6.96 6.39
C SER A 23 -7.58 6.80 6.00
N ASP A 24 -7.86 6.60 4.71
CA ASP A 24 -9.22 6.36 4.22
C ASP A 24 -9.82 5.08 4.82
N ALA A 25 -9.00 4.03 4.99
CA ALA A 25 -9.43 2.79 5.62
C ALA A 25 -9.80 2.98 7.10
N LEU A 26 -9.06 3.84 7.83
CA LEU A 26 -9.37 4.19 9.22
C LEU A 26 -10.63 5.05 9.31
N GLU A 27 -10.82 6.00 8.40
CA GLU A 27 -12.02 6.85 8.36
C GLU A 27 -13.29 6.04 8.05
N LYS A 28 -13.22 5.15 7.05
CA LYS A 28 -14.30 4.19 6.77
C LYS A 28 -14.65 3.36 8.00
N LEU A 29 -13.64 2.90 8.76
CA LEU A 29 -13.89 2.10 9.96
C LEU A 29 -14.59 2.93 11.04
N LYS A 30 -14.17 4.18 11.25
CA LYS A 30 -14.85 5.11 12.18
C LYS A 30 -16.32 5.25 11.82
N TYR A 31 -16.64 5.37 10.53
CA TYR A 31 -18.02 5.45 10.07
C TYR A 31 -18.80 4.17 10.39
N GLN A 32 -18.25 2.98 10.14
CA GLN A 32 -18.92 1.71 10.47
C GLN A 32 -19.21 1.56 11.97
N VAL A 33 -18.25 1.94 12.81
CA VAL A 33 -18.44 1.95 14.27
C VAL A 33 -19.55 2.95 14.66
N MET A 34 -19.61 4.11 14.02
CA MET A 34 -20.60 5.14 14.30
C MET A 34 -22.03 4.70 13.97
N ILE A 35 -22.22 3.93 12.90
CA ILE A 35 -23.54 3.39 12.53
C ILE A 35 -23.90 2.11 13.31
N GLY A 36 -23.06 1.67 14.24
CA GLY A 36 -23.34 0.58 15.17
C GLY A 36 -22.98 -0.82 14.66
N GLU A 37 -22.12 -0.94 13.65
CA GLU A 37 -21.65 -2.25 13.19
C GLU A 37 -20.70 -2.91 14.20
N ALA A 38 -20.80 -4.23 14.31
CA ALA A 38 -19.86 -5.01 15.12
C ALA A 38 -18.49 -5.06 14.43
N VAL A 39 -17.43 -4.78 15.19
CA VAL A 39 -16.05 -4.70 14.67
C VAL A 39 -15.15 -5.73 15.36
N ALA A 40 -14.49 -6.55 14.56
CA ALA A 40 -13.43 -7.45 15.01
C ALA A 40 -12.25 -6.66 15.59
N ASP A 41 -11.61 -7.17 16.64
CA ASP A 41 -10.52 -6.48 17.35
C ASP A 41 -10.86 -5.03 17.79
N SER A 42 -12.09 -4.77 18.26
CA SER A 42 -12.55 -3.41 18.62
C SER A 42 -11.62 -2.63 19.56
N ASN A 43 -10.76 -3.33 20.30
CA ASN A 43 -9.77 -2.75 21.21
C ASN A 43 -8.50 -2.22 20.51
N LEU A 44 -8.29 -2.53 19.23
CA LEU A 44 -7.13 -2.05 18.48
C LEU A 44 -7.25 -0.55 18.20
N PRO A 45 -6.21 0.25 18.50
CA PRO A 45 -6.21 1.68 18.24
C PRO A 45 -6.23 1.96 16.75
N LEU A 46 -6.97 3.01 16.37
CA LEU A 46 -7.01 3.53 15.00
C LEU A 46 -5.72 4.31 14.72
N GLN A 47 -4.72 3.62 14.19
CA GLN A 47 -3.42 4.18 13.89
C GLN A 47 -2.84 3.57 12.62
N ILE A 48 -1.87 4.28 12.04
CA ILE A 48 -1.02 3.82 10.96
C ILE A 48 0.38 3.64 11.53
N ASN A 49 0.92 2.45 11.40
CA ASN A 49 2.27 2.08 11.81
C ASN A 49 3.15 1.93 10.58
N ILE A 50 4.28 2.62 10.58
CA ILE A 50 5.33 2.47 9.55
C ILE A 50 6.54 1.83 10.21
N CYS A 51 6.97 0.68 9.70
CA CYS A 51 8.10 -0.09 10.21
C CYS A 51 9.11 -0.32 9.09
N THR A 52 10.40 -0.16 9.41
CA THR A 52 11.50 -0.36 8.48
C THR A 52 12.42 -1.44 9.00
N ASP A 53 12.85 -2.36 8.14
CA ASP A 53 13.78 -3.43 8.49
C ASP A 53 14.90 -3.51 7.44
N GLN A 54 16.11 -3.15 7.86
CA GLN A 54 17.31 -3.15 7.01
C GLN A 54 17.82 -4.55 6.71
N GLU A 55 17.64 -5.51 7.62
CA GLU A 55 18.13 -6.88 7.45
C GLU A 55 17.30 -7.60 6.39
N SER A 56 15.97 -7.46 6.47
CA SER A 56 15.06 -8.02 5.46
C SER A 56 14.88 -7.13 4.23
N LYS A 57 15.43 -5.91 4.22
CA LYS A 57 15.24 -4.88 3.18
C LYS A 57 13.76 -4.56 2.93
N THR A 58 12.98 -4.49 4.00
CA THR A 58 11.53 -4.24 3.91
C THR A 58 11.12 -2.90 4.48
N LEU A 59 10.09 -2.32 3.86
CA LEU A 59 9.30 -1.23 4.40
C LEU A 59 7.87 -1.74 4.57
N THR A 60 7.35 -1.65 5.79
CA THR A 60 6.01 -2.10 6.13
C THR A 60 5.15 -0.92 6.53
N ILE A 61 3.99 -0.77 5.92
CA ILE A 61 2.96 0.19 6.33
C ILE A 61 1.72 -0.61 6.74
N MET A 62 1.26 -0.41 7.97
CA MET A 62 0.15 -1.17 8.55
C MET A 62 -0.88 -0.23 9.16
N ASP A 63 -2.14 -0.42 8.80
CA ASP A 63 -3.28 0.22 9.43
C ASP A 63 -4.16 -0.79 10.18
N HIS A 64 -4.93 -0.29 11.14
CA HIS A 64 -5.99 -1.06 11.81
C HIS A 64 -7.39 -0.63 11.35
N GLY A 65 -7.54 -0.27 10.07
CA GLY A 65 -8.77 0.21 9.45
C GLY A 65 -9.74 -0.92 9.08
N VAL A 66 -10.56 -0.68 8.05
CA VAL A 66 -11.60 -1.64 7.63
C VAL A 66 -11.04 -2.97 7.12
N GLY A 67 -9.81 -2.99 6.60
CA GLY A 67 -9.27 -4.17 5.90
C GLY A 67 -10.09 -4.53 4.65
N MET A 68 -9.87 -5.74 4.12
CA MET A 68 -10.53 -6.22 2.91
C MET A 68 -11.00 -7.67 3.09
N THR A 69 -12.09 -7.99 2.40
CA THR A 69 -12.57 -9.36 2.14
C THR A 69 -11.88 -9.97 0.91
N GLU A 70 -11.99 -11.28 0.73
CA GLU A 70 -11.40 -11.97 -0.44
C GLU A 70 -11.88 -11.36 -1.77
N LYS A 71 -13.18 -11.06 -1.85
CA LYS A 71 -13.76 -10.39 -3.02
C LYS A 71 -13.13 -9.03 -3.26
N GLU A 72 -13.02 -8.19 -2.23
CA GLU A 72 -12.42 -6.86 -2.36
C GLU A 72 -10.94 -6.93 -2.72
N VAL A 73 -10.20 -7.94 -2.24
CA VAL A 73 -8.81 -8.16 -2.66
C VAL A 73 -8.74 -8.49 -4.16
N ILE A 74 -9.60 -9.38 -4.65
CA ILE A 74 -9.66 -9.72 -6.08
C ILE A 74 -10.08 -8.50 -6.93
N ASP A 75 -11.10 -7.78 -6.50
CA ASP A 75 -11.66 -6.66 -7.26
C ASP A 75 -10.69 -5.46 -7.28
N ASN A 76 -10.09 -5.13 -6.13
CA ASN A 76 -9.22 -3.96 -5.99
C ASN A 76 -7.77 -4.24 -6.41
N LEU A 77 -7.21 -5.42 -6.09
CA LEU A 77 -5.81 -5.76 -6.40
C LEU A 77 -5.67 -6.68 -7.62
N GLY A 78 -6.67 -7.52 -7.90
CA GLY A 78 -6.62 -8.46 -9.03
C GLY A 78 -6.91 -7.83 -10.39
N THR A 79 -7.82 -6.84 -10.46
CA THR A 79 -8.22 -6.21 -11.74
C THR A 79 -7.04 -5.52 -12.43
N ILE A 80 -6.17 -4.87 -11.67
CA ILE A 80 -5.02 -4.12 -12.23
C ILE A 80 -3.79 -5.01 -12.42
N ALA A 81 -3.63 -6.08 -11.63
CA ALA A 81 -2.66 -7.13 -11.92
C ALA A 81 -2.92 -7.75 -13.30
N ARG A 82 -4.19 -8.02 -13.64
CA ARG A 82 -4.57 -8.56 -14.97
C ARG A 82 -4.24 -7.65 -16.15
N SER A 83 -4.13 -6.33 -15.95
CA SER A 83 -3.69 -5.39 -16.99
C SER A 83 -2.18 -5.18 -17.05
N GLY A 84 -1.40 -5.88 -16.22
CA GLY A 84 0.06 -5.77 -16.15
C GLY A 84 0.50 -4.42 -15.60
N SER A 85 0.87 -4.32 -14.33
CA SER A 85 1.28 -3.02 -13.74
C SER A 85 2.50 -2.42 -14.45
N LYS A 86 3.45 -3.26 -14.89
CA LYS A 86 4.57 -2.83 -15.74
C LYS A 86 4.12 -2.36 -17.12
N GLU A 87 3.21 -3.09 -17.77
CA GLU A 87 2.71 -2.75 -19.10
C GLU A 87 1.86 -1.46 -19.06
N PHE A 88 1.09 -1.25 -17.99
CA PHE A 88 0.36 0.00 -17.73
C PHE A 88 1.30 1.18 -17.53
N LEU A 89 2.35 1.03 -16.71
CA LEU A 89 3.36 2.08 -16.50
C LEU A 89 4.16 2.36 -17.79
N GLN A 90 4.56 1.31 -18.50
CA GLN A 90 5.31 1.40 -19.75
C GLN A 90 4.46 2.07 -20.85
N ASN A 91 3.17 1.73 -20.97
CA ASN A 91 2.24 2.41 -21.87
C ASN A 91 2.06 3.91 -21.52
N LEU A 92 2.13 4.28 -20.24
CA LEU A 92 2.03 5.68 -19.82
C LEU A 92 3.32 6.45 -20.14
N GLU A 93 4.49 5.83 -19.98
CA GLU A 93 5.79 6.39 -20.38
C GLU A 93 5.90 6.51 -21.92
N GLU A 94 5.47 5.49 -22.67
CA GLU A 94 5.46 5.46 -24.13
C GLU A 94 4.49 6.47 -24.77
N GLN A 95 3.41 6.83 -24.07
CA GLN A 95 2.49 7.88 -24.50
C GLN A 95 3.08 9.31 -24.40
N GLY A 96 4.34 9.45 -23.96
CA GLY A 96 5.02 10.75 -23.89
C GLY A 96 4.35 11.72 -22.92
N LYS A 97 3.52 11.20 -22.00
CA LYS A 97 2.86 12.01 -20.99
C LYS A 97 3.90 12.53 -20.03
N SER A 98 3.78 13.81 -19.68
CA SER A 98 4.64 14.39 -18.67
C SER A 98 4.54 13.60 -17.37
N ASP A 99 5.63 13.55 -16.60
CA ASP A 99 5.68 12.87 -15.31
C ASP A 99 4.52 13.33 -14.39
N SER A 100 4.00 14.55 -14.55
CA SER A 100 2.81 15.08 -13.88
C SER A 100 1.47 14.51 -14.35
N GLU A 101 1.33 14.14 -15.62
CA GLU A 101 0.08 13.57 -16.17
C GLU A 101 -0.05 12.09 -15.84
N ALA A 102 1.05 11.34 -15.86
CA ALA A 102 1.09 9.99 -15.30
C ALA A 102 0.69 9.99 -13.81
N LYS A 103 1.19 10.97 -13.03
CA LYS A 103 0.81 11.19 -11.62
C LYS A 103 -0.66 11.49 -11.43
N SER A 104 -1.26 12.33 -12.28
CA SER A 104 -2.69 12.68 -12.22
C SER A 104 -3.57 11.45 -12.50
N ILE A 105 -3.18 10.60 -13.45
CA ILE A 105 -3.90 9.36 -13.76
C ILE A 105 -3.72 8.34 -12.63
N ILE A 106 -2.53 8.17 -12.06
CA ILE A 106 -2.34 7.27 -10.91
C ILE A 106 -3.14 7.75 -9.68
N GLY A 107 -3.23 9.07 -9.46
CA GLY A 107 -4.01 9.67 -8.37
C GLY A 107 -5.53 9.64 -8.60
N GLN A 108 -6.01 9.79 -9.83
CA GLN A 108 -7.46 9.76 -10.15
C GLN A 108 -8.09 8.37 -10.03
N PHE A 109 -7.30 7.31 -10.20
CA PHE A 109 -7.81 5.94 -10.20
C PHE A 109 -7.69 5.24 -8.83
N GLY A 110 -7.23 5.93 -7.77
CA GLY A 110 -7.04 5.32 -6.45
C GLY A 110 -5.97 4.20 -6.42
N VAL A 111 -5.11 4.16 -7.44
CA VAL A 111 -4.12 3.10 -7.72
C VAL A 111 -2.73 3.41 -7.20
N GLY A 112 -2.62 4.36 -6.28
CA GLY A 112 -1.37 4.75 -5.64
C GLY A 112 -0.61 3.57 -4.99
N PHE A 113 -1.29 2.47 -4.64
CA PHE A 113 -0.66 1.22 -4.23
C PHE A 113 0.39 0.68 -5.22
N TYR A 114 0.15 0.77 -6.53
CA TYR A 114 1.04 0.21 -7.55
C TYR A 114 2.34 1.00 -7.73
N SER A 115 2.38 2.25 -7.25
CA SER A 115 3.63 3.01 -7.19
C SER A 115 4.68 2.33 -6.30
N ALA A 116 4.27 1.42 -5.39
CA ALA A 116 5.18 0.58 -4.62
C ALA A 116 6.07 -0.31 -5.52
N PHE A 117 5.56 -0.80 -6.67
CA PHE A 117 6.35 -1.65 -7.58
C PHE A 117 7.46 -0.88 -8.33
N MET A 118 7.44 0.45 -8.31
CA MET A 118 8.59 1.24 -8.77
C MET A 118 9.81 0.98 -7.88
N VAL A 119 9.59 0.89 -6.56
CA VAL A 119 10.65 0.75 -5.55
C VAL A 119 10.82 -0.67 -5.00
N ALA A 120 9.95 -1.60 -5.37
CA ALA A 120 9.89 -2.95 -4.81
C ALA A 120 10.06 -4.04 -5.87
N ASP A 121 10.76 -5.11 -5.51
CA ASP A 121 10.79 -6.35 -6.29
C ASP A 121 9.56 -7.21 -6.03
N LYS A 122 8.98 -7.09 -4.83
CA LYS A 122 7.82 -7.86 -4.39
C LYS A 122 7.01 -7.04 -3.38
N VAL A 123 5.69 -7.19 -3.42
CA VAL A 123 4.78 -6.62 -2.43
C VAL A 123 3.90 -7.74 -1.86
N ASP A 124 3.89 -7.86 -0.54
CA ASP A 124 2.99 -8.73 0.21
C ASP A 124 1.96 -7.88 0.96
N VAL A 125 0.68 -8.11 0.72
CA VAL A 125 -0.44 -7.43 1.39
C VAL A 125 -1.15 -8.45 2.28
N PHE A 126 -1.05 -8.25 3.59
CA PHE A 126 -1.83 -9.00 4.57
C PHE A 126 -3.05 -8.17 4.94
N THR A 127 -4.23 -8.75 4.92
CA THR A 127 -5.46 -8.00 5.23
C THR A 127 -6.47 -8.88 5.92
N ARG A 128 -7.27 -8.28 6.81
CA ARG A 128 -8.43 -8.90 7.42
C ARG A 128 -9.53 -7.87 7.62
N SER A 129 -10.70 -8.14 7.07
CA SER A 129 -11.87 -7.27 7.22
C SER A 129 -12.26 -7.06 8.69
N TYR A 130 -12.85 -5.91 8.97
CA TYR A 130 -13.43 -5.54 10.27
C TYR A 130 -14.64 -6.40 10.63
N ALA A 131 -15.30 -7.06 9.67
CA ALA A 131 -16.47 -7.87 9.94
C ALA A 131 -16.12 -9.08 10.83
N PRO A 132 -16.88 -9.37 11.90
CA PRO A 132 -16.62 -10.52 12.77
C PRO A 132 -16.60 -11.84 12.00
N GLY A 133 -15.65 -12.71 12.33
CA GLY A 133 -15.49 -14.02 11.64
C GLY A 133 -14.76 -13.96 10.31
N SER A 134 -14.30 -12.78 9.88
CA SER A 134 -13.51 -12.64 8.65
C SER A 134 -12.17 -13.37 8.74
N GLU A 135 -11.81 -14.04 7.66
CA GLU A 135 -10.51 -14.72 7.53
C GLU A 135 -9.40 -13.73 7.20
N GLY A 136 -8.20 -14.01 7.71
CA GLY A 136 -7.00 -13.30 7.29
C GLY A 136 -6.55 -13.79 5.91
N LEU A 137 -6.12 -12.85 5.07
CA LEU A 137 -5.66 -13.10 3.71
C LEU A 137 -4.26 -12.55 3.53
N VAL A 138 -3.50 -13.19 2.65
CA VAL A 138 -2.27 -12.66 2.08
C VAL A 138 -2.41 -12.63 0.57
N TRP A 139 -2.08 -11.50 -0.01
CA TRP A 139 -1.94 -11.28 -1.44
C TRP A 139 -0.48 -10.95 -1.74
N THR A 140 0.09 -11.57 -2.76
CA THR A 140 1.50 -11.43 -3.11
C THR A 140 1.64 -11.17 -4.61
N SER A 141 2.45 -10.18 -4.99
CA SER A 141 2.81 -9.95 -6.38
C SER A 141 4.21 -9.36 -6.51
N ASP A 142 4.84 -9.59 -7.66
CA ASP A 142 6.10 -8.99 -8.12
C ASP A 142 5.88 -7.85 -9.15
N GLY A 143 4.62 -7.51 -9.43
CA GLY A 143 4.25 -6.50 -10.42
C GLY A 143 4.36 -6.96 -11.88
N SER A 144 4.62 -8.25 -12.13
CA SER A 144 4.62 -8.84 -13.49
C SER A 144 3.22 -9.02 -14.09
N GLY A 145 2.17 -8.78 -13.28
CA GLY A 145 0.76 -8.97 -13.66
C GLY A 145 0.15 -10.27 -13.15
N ALA A 146 0.96 -11.17 -12.59
CA ALA A 146 0.49 -12.29 -11.79
C ALA A 146 0.43 -11.92 -10.30
N PHE A 147 -0.46 -12.60 -9.57
CA PHE A 147 -0.51 -12.53 -8.11
C PHE A 147 -0.92 -13.89 -7.52
N ASP A 148 -0.43 -14.14 -6.31
CA ASP A 148 -0.84 -15.26 -5.48
C ASP A 148 -1.74 -14.77 -4.35
N MET A 149 -2.72 -15.58 -3.97
CA MET A 149 -3.58 -15.31 -2.83
C MET A 149 -3.74 -16.55 -1.97
N ALA A 150 -3.61 -16.39 -0.66
CA ALA A 150 -3.77 -17.47 0.30
C ALA A 150 -4.41 -16.98 1.59
N ARG A 151 -4.96 -17.91 2.36
CA ARG A 151 -5.37 -17.65 3.75
C ARG A 151 -4.14 -17.48 4.63
N ALA A 152 -4.17 -16.45 5.48
CA ALA A 152 -3.11 -16.16 6.43
C ALA A 152 -3.65 -16.22 7.86
N LYS A 153 -2.92 -16.91 8.74
CA LYS A 153 -3.22 -16.94 10.18
C LYS A 153 -2.59 -15.73 10.88
N ASN A 154 -3.15 -15.35 12.03
CA ASN A 154 -2.64 -14.27 12.87
C ASN A 154 -2.56 -12.88 12.19
N VAL A 155 -3.44 -12.64 11.21
CA VAL A 155 -3.62 -11.30 10.63
C VAL A 155 -4.58 -10.52 11.53
N SER A 156 -4.15 -9.39 12.04
CA SER A 156 -5.01 -8.44 12.79
C SER A 156 -5.99 -7.73 11.86
N ARG A 157 -7.06 -7.14 12.40
CA ARG A 157 -7.93 -6.26 11.61
C ARG A 157 -7.12 -5.15 10.91
N GLY A 158 -7.44 -4.90 9.64
CA GLY A 158 -6.89 -3.81 8.83
C GLY A 158 -6.07 -4.35 7.67
N THR A 159 -5.10 -3.55 7.21
CA THR A 159 -4.21 -3.92 6.11
C THR A 159 -2.76 -3.65 6.47
N LYS A 160 -1.88 -4.59 6.12
CA LYS A 160 -0.44 -4.50 6.23
C LYS A 160 0.16 -4.69 4.85
N VAL A 161 0.76 -3.63 4.33
CA VAL A 161 1.51 -3.62 3.07
C VAL A 161 2.99 -3.76 3.40
N MET A 162 3.59 -4.88 2.99
CA MET A 162 5.01 -5.17 3.13
C MET A 162 5.68 -5.06 1.76
N ILE A 163 6.61 -4.12 1.66
CA ILE A 163 7.30 -3.75 0.44
C ILE A 163 8.72 -4.31 0.52
N HIS A 164 9.04 -5.27 -0.34
CA HIS A 164 10.39 -5.82 -0.47
C HIS A 164 11.16 -4.93 -1.44
N LEU A 165 12.03 -4.08 -0.90
CA LEU A 165 12.67 -3.01 -1.66
C LEU A 165 13.73 -3.56 -2.61
N LYS A 166 13.83 -2.95 -3.79
CA LYS A 166 14.96 -3.18 -4.69
C LYS A 166 16.24 -2.67 -4.05
N ASP A 167 17.39 -3.20 -4.46
CA ASP A 167 18.69 -2.80 -3.93
C ASP A 167 18.97 -1.30 -4.07
N GLU A 168 18.50 -0.67 -5.15
CA GLU A 168 18.60 0.77 -5.42
C GLU A 168 17.80 1.62 -4.42
N TYR A 169 16.73 1.05 -3.84
CA TYR A 169 15.79 1.73 -2.94
C TYR A 169 15.91 1.25 -1.49
N LYS A 170 16.93 0.45 -1.16
CA LYS A 170 17.16 -0.06 0.21
C LYS A 170 17.25 1.03 1.27
N ASN A 171 17.56 2.28 0.91
CA ASN A 171 17.60 3.39 1.85
C ASN A 171 16.24 3.63 2.55
N PHE A 172 15.12 3.25 1.93
CA PHE A 172 13.80 3.31 2.57
C PHE A 172 13.58 2.26 3.67
N SER A 173 14.48 1.28 3.82
CA SER A 173 14.52 0.37 4.97
C SER A 173 15.22 0.98 6.20
N ILE A 174 15.70 2.22 6.10
CA ILE A 174 16.36 2.93 7.19
C ILE A 174 15.36 3.87 7.84
N LYS A 175 15.09 3.67 9.15
CA LYS A 175 14.14 4.46 9.93
C LYS A 175 14.33 5.97 9.78
N THR A 176 15.56 6.46 9.92
CA THR A 176 15.87 7.90 9.85
C THR A 176 15.58 8.51 8.48
N VAL A 177 15.70 7.72 7.40
CA VAL A 177 15.36 8.17 6.04
C VAL A 177 13.85 8.37 5.92
N VAL A 178 13.05 7.48 6.50
CA VAL A 178 11.59 7.56 6.47
C VAL A 178 11.07 8.67 7.40
N GLU A 179 11.66 8.83 8.59
CA GLU A 179 11.31 9.93 9.52
C GLU A 179 11.67 11.30 8.95
N GLY A 180 12.72 11.41 8.12
CA GLY A 180 13.08 12.66 7.45
C GLY A 180 12.13 13.08 6.31
N LEU A 181 11.07 12.29 6.03
CA LEU A 181 10.07 12.58 5.00
C LEU A 181 8.84 13.34 5.53
N SER A 182 8.66 13.40 6.85
CA SER A 182 7.58 14.14 7.52
C SER A 182 7.95 15.59 7.77
#